data_AF-A0A1M3QQV7-F1
#
_entry.id   AF-A0A1M3QQV7-F1
#
_cell.length_a   1.000
_cell.length_b   1.000
_cell.length_c   1.000
_cell.angle_alpha   90.00
_cell.angle_beta   90.00
_cell.angle_gamma   90.00
#
_symmetry.space_group_name_H-M   'P 1'
#
loop_
_entity.id
_entity.type
_entity.pdbx_description
1 polymer ?
#
loop_
_entity_poly.entity_id
_entity_poly.type
_entity_poly.pdbx_seq_one_letter_code
_entity_poly.pdbx_strand_id
1 'polypeptide(L)'
;MDFPTETTPPVSGDDTTGLVPPPRRPGVWSGLGSVALYFLLQFGLSILIGLLIGVALGVAAGFKAATRHAPFDPHAVVQSMQQNPDVRVILAVLTIAAAAAVMTALVRRTWPAQWSRGELPGFGFTAPGSKLAYPAAVMLGVVVLLAGGALTQWLAGPHSVQQDVALMAGKVSLDMRILLALLVVCVAPFVEELVFRGVLLSGLASRMPVGWAIVLSALIFGCVHLPDFGFAWYPVPALVLLGIASAWLRIRTRSLWPSITLHATNNLVASLAWFVVAHH
;
A
#
# COMPACT_ATOMS: atom_id res chain seq x y z
N MET A 1 2.27 84.06 10.04
CA MET A 1 1.56 82.81 9.72
C MET A 1 2.61 81.73 9.72
N ASP A 2 2.77 81.05 10.86
CA ASP A 2 3.70 79.94 11.03
C ASP A 2 2.99 78.64 10.67
N PHE A 3 3.60 77.83 9.81
CA PHE A 3 3.19 76.44 9.59
C PHE A 3 4.21 75.50 10.26
N PRO A 4 3.77 74.57 11.13
CA PRO A 4 4.69 73.62 11.75
C PRO A 4 5.06 72.50 10.75
N THR A 5 6.35 72.23 10.62
CA THR A 5 6.88 71.04 9.93
C THR A 5 6.63 69.80 10.78
N GLU A 6 5.71 68.94 10.35
CA GLU A 6 5.48 67.62 10.93
C GLU A 6 6.64 66.67 10.55
N THR A 7 7.49 66.33 11.52
CA THR A 7 8.46 65.24 11.36
C THR A 7 7.77 63.92 11.62
N THR A 8 7.40 63.20 10.57
CA THR A 8 6.98 61.79 10.66
C THR A 8 8.13 60.94 11.20
N PRO A 9 7.96 60.18 12.28
CA PRO A 9 8.99 59.23 12.72
C PRO A 9 9.11 58.10 11.70
N PRO A 10 10.30 57.49 11.53
CA PRO A 10 10.44 56.34 10.65
C PRO A 10 9.59 55.20 11.21
N VAL A 11 8.69 54.66 10.37
CA VAL A 11 8.04 53.38 10.63
C VAL A 11 9.15 52.34 10.62
N SER A 12 9.62 51.94 11.80
CA SER A 12 10.44 50.75 11.98
C SER A 12 9.56 49.54 11.67
N GLY A 13 9.43 49.23 10.37
CA GLY A 13 8.83 48.00 9.89
C GLY A 13 9.77 46.84 10.16
N ASP A 14 9.93 46.48 11.42
CA ASP A 14 10.44 45.18 11.82
C ASP A 14 9.26 44.37 12.35
N ASP A 15 8.33 44.08 11.44
CA ASP A 15 7.20 43.19 11.70
C ASP A 15 7.69 41.74 11.58
N THR A 16 8.72 41.39 12.36
CA THR A 16 9.12 40.00 12.59
C THR A 16 8.12 39.37 13.55
N THR A 17 6.86 39.29 13.13
CA THR A 17 5.96 38.28 13.69
C THR A 17 6.65 36.94 13.45
N GLY A 18 6.97 36.23 14.55
CA GLY A 18 7.71 34.98 14.50
C GLY A 18 7.08 34.00 13.51
N LEU A 19 7.65 33.91 12.31
CA LEU A 19 7.18 33.05 11.24
C LEU A 19 7.44 31.60 11.65
N VAL A 20 6.45 30.97 12.27
CA VAL A 20 6.43 29.51 12.46
C VAL A 20 6.71 28.88 11.09
N PRO A 21 7.80 28.10 10.93
CA PRO A 21 8.14 27.50 9.66
C PRO A 21 6.95 26.69 9.13
N PRO A 22 6.67 26.72 7.81
CA PRO A 22 5.55 25.97 7.27
C PRO A 22 5.72 24.47 7.62
N PRO A 23 4.61 23.77 7.93
CA PRO A 23 4.68 22.38 8.35
C PRO A 23 5.37 21.52 7.29
N ARG A 24 6.21 20.58 7.75
CA ARG A 24 6.92 19.65 6.87
C ARG A 24 5.95 18.95 5.92
N ARG A 25 6.34 18.84 4.65
CA ARG A 25 5.58 18.20 3.57
C ARG A 25 6.46 17.22 2.79
N PRO A 26 5.90 16.17 2.18
CA PRO A 26 6.70 15.31 1.31
C PRO A 26 7.15 16.06 0.07
N GLY A 27 8.38 15.80 -0.37
CA GLY A 27 8.85 16.09 -1.72
C GLY A 27 8.91 14.80 -2.57
N VAL A 28 9.34 14.94 -3.82
CA VAL A 28 9.49 13.81 -4.76
C VAL A 28 10.36 12.69 -4.17
N TRP A 29 11.54 13.04 -3.65
CA TRP A 29 12.49 12.06 -3.11
C TRP A 29 11.98 11.33 -1.87
N SER A 30 11.30 12.03 -0.96
CA SER A 30 10.68 11.36 0.19
C SER A 30 9.50 10.47 -0.22
N GLY A 31 8.79 10.83 -1.30
CA GLY A 31 7.74 10.01 -1.89
C GLY A 31 8.30 8.71 -2.47
N LEU A 32 9.28 8.81 -3.38
CA LEU A 32 9.96 7.65 -3.96
C LEU A 32 10.67 6.81 -2.89
N GLY A 33 11.32 7.46 -1.92
CA GLY A 33 11.96 6.82 -0.78
C GLY A 33 10.96 6.07 0.10
N SER A 34 9.72 6.56 0.25
CA SER A 34 8.67 5.85 1.01
C SER A 34 8.18 4.60 0.28
N VAL A 35 8.09 4.64 -1.05
CA VAL A 35 7.80 3.45 -1.87
C VAL A 35 8.92 2.43 -1.70
N ALA A 36 10.17 2.83 -1.96
CA ALA A 36 11.32 1.93 -1.83
C ALA A 36 11.43 1.35 -0.41
N LEU A 37 11.26 2.20 0.61
CA LEU A 37 11.29 1.78 2.00
C LEU A 37 10.19 0.76 2.32
N TYR A 38 8.98 0.93 1.81
CA TYR A 38 7.90 -0.03 2.05
C TYR A 38 8.26 -1.43 1.54
N PHE A 39 8.79 -1.55 0.32
CA PHE A 39 9.22 -2.85 -0.23
C PHE A 39 10.48 -3.39 0.43
N LEU A 40 11.45 -2.53 0.78
CA LEU A 40 12.64 -2.93 1.55
C LEU A 40 12.29 -3.42 2.95
N LEU A 41 11.31 -2.80 3.60
CA LEU A 41 10.78 -3.26 4.89
C LEU A 41 10.16 -4.65 4.75
N GLN A 42 9.37 -4.90 3.71
CA GLN A 42 8.83 -6.23 3.46
C GLN A 42 9.94 -7.27 3.28
N PHE A 43 10.95 -6.98 2.45
CA PHE A 43 12.09 -7.87 2.28
C PHE A 43 12.82 -8.15 3.59
N GLY A 44 13.23 -7.12 4.32
CA GLY A 44 13.96 -7.25 5.58
C GLY A 44 13.15 -7.93 6.69
N LEU A 45 11.87 -7.58 6.83
CA LEU A 45 10.97 -8.20 7.79
C LEU A 45 10.68 -9.65 7.43
N SER A 46 10.60 -10.01 6.14
CA SER A 46 10.41 -11.41 5.74
C SER A 46 11.57 -12.29 6.19
N ILE A 47 12.82 -11.78 6.13
CA ILE A 47 14.00 -12.52 6.62
C ILE A 47 13.90 -12.69 8.13
N LEU A 48 13.65 -11.58 8.86
CA LEU A 48 13.57 -11.62 10.32
C LEU A 48 12.44 -12.55 10.81
N ILE A 49 11.23 -12.38 10.28
CA ILE A 49 10.07 -13.19 10.65
C ILE A 49 10.28 -14.64 10.23
N GLY A 50 10.86 -14.88 9.05
CA GLY A 50 11.20 -16.22 8.59
C GLY A 50 12.17 -16.93 9.54
N LEU A 51 13.19 -16.23 10.04
CA LEU A 51 14.10 -16.77 11.06
C LEU A 51 13.36 -17.11 12.35
N LEU A 52 12.46 -16.24 12.82
CA LEU A 52 11.67 -16.46 14.03
C LEU A 52 10.74 -17.69 13.88
N ILE A 53 10.06 -17.83 12.74
CA ILE A 53 9.23 -19.00 12.43
C ILE A 53 10.09 -20.25 12.38
N GLY A 54 11.26 -20.20 11.72
CA GLY A 54 12.19 -21.33 11.63
C GLY A 54 12.65 -21.80 13.01
N VAL A 55 13.00 -20.89 13.92
CA VAL A 55 13.34 -21.20 15.31
C VAL A 55 12.15 -21.83 16.03
N ALA A 56 10.95 -21.26 15.92
CA ALA A 56 9.75 -21.80 16.55
C ALA A 56 9.42 -23.22 16.07
N LEU A 57 9.50 -23.47 14.76
CA LEU A 57 9.32 -24.80 14.17
C LEU A 57 10.40 -25.77 14.63
N GLY A 58 11.65 -25.32 14.73
CA GLY A 58 12.76 -26.13 15.26
C GLY A 58 12.55 -26.56 16.71
N VAL A 59 12.13 -25.62 17.57
CA VAL A 59 11.81 -25.91 18.97
C VAL A 59 10.65 -26.91 19.08
N ALA A 60 9.58 -26.69 18.31
CA ALA A 60 8.42 -27.59 18.28
C ALA A 60 8.80 -29.00 17.78
N ALA A 61 9.60 -29.08 16.72
CA ALA A 61 10.10 -30.35 16.19
C ALA A 61 11.02 -31.08 17.19
N GLY A 62 11.88 -30.35 17.90
CA GLY A 62 12.72 -30.90 18.97
C GLY A 62 11.90 -31.49 20.12
N PHE A 63 10.87 -30.77 20.58
CA PHE A 63 9.96 -31.28 21.61
C PHE A 63 9.20 -32.53 21.14
N LYS A 64 8.72 -32.53 19.88
CA LYS A 64 8.05 -33.69 19.27
C LYS A 64 8.98 -34.90 19.12
N ALA A 65 10.25 -34.68 18.79
CA ALA A 65 11.25 -35.74 18.71
C ALA A 65 11.54 -36.34 20.10
N ALA A 66 11.71 -35.48 21.11
CA ALA A 66 11.94 -35.89 22.49
C ALA A 66 10.78 -36.73 23.07
N THR A 67 9.54 -36.28 22.88
CA THR A 67 8.34 -36.99 23.35
C THR A 67 8.10 -38.33 22.64
N ARG A 68 8.64 -38.51 21.43
CA ARG A 68 8.52 -39.74 20.63
C ARG A 68 9.76 -40.62 20.69
N HIS A 69 10.77 -40.25 21.47
CA HIS A 69 12.09 -40.91 21.50
C HIS A 69 12.69 -41.11 20.10
N ALA A 70 12.46 -40.15 19.20
CA ALA A 70 12.95 -40.17 17.83
C ALA A 70 14.13 -39.18 17.68
N PRO A 71 15.04 -39.40 16.71
CA PRO A 71 16.08 -38.41 16.41
C PRO A 71 15.47 -37.10 15.89
N PHE A 72 16.07 -35.97 16.24
CA PHE A 72 15.70 -34.67 15.69
C PHE A 72 16.15 -34.57 14.23
N ASP A 73 15.23 -34.20 13.34
CA ASP A 73 15.50 -33.99 11.92
C ASP A 73 15.44 -32.49 11.56
N PRO A 74 16.60 -31.82 11.40
CA PRO A 74 16.64 -30.41 10.99
C PRO A 74 16.19 -30.20 9.53
N HIS A 75 16.29 -31.22 8.66
CA HIS A 75 15.88 -31.09 7.26
C HIS A 75 14.37 -30.95 7.14
N ALA A 76 13.59 -31.64 7.99
CA ALA A 76 12.15 -31.47 8.07
C ALA A 76 11.74 -30.02 8.41
N VAL A 77 12.51 -29.32 9.25
CA VAL A 77 12.24 -27.90 9.60
C VAL A 77 12.47 -27.01 8.38
N VAL A 78 13.59 -27.18 7.68
CA VAL A 78 13.91 -26.42 6.46
C VAL A 78 12.90 -26.71 5.36
N GLN A 79 12.51 -27.97 5.18
CA GLN A 79 11.50 -28.37 4.21
C GLN A 79 10.15 -27.75 4.53
N SER A 80 9.73 -27.71 5.81
CA SER A 80 8.50 -27.03 6.23
C SER A 80 8.56 -25.53 5.89
N MET A 81 9.66 -24.85 6.20
CA MET A 81 9.86 -23.44 5.85
C MET A 81 9.73 -23.17 4.34
N GLN A 82 10.24 -24.08 3.51
CA GLN A 82 10.25 -23.90 2.07
C GLN A 82 8.96 -24.35 1.40
N GLN A 83 8.37 -25.47 1.81
CA GLN A 83 7.33 -26.16 1.04
C GLN A 83 5.95 -26.10 1.69
N ASN A 84 5.85 -25.76 2.98
CA ASN A 84 4.55 -25.68 3.65
C ASN A 84 3.82 -24.39 3.23
N PRO A 85 2.67 -24.49 2.54
CA PRO A 85 1.96 -23.33 2.03
C PRO A 85 1.38 -22.46 3.17
N ASP A 86 0.98 -23.06 4.29
CA ASP A 86 0.48 -22.32 5.46
C ASP A 86 1.58 -21.46 6.08
N VAL A 87 2.82 -21.99 6.16
CA VAL A 87 3.98 -21.23 6.66
C VAL A 87 4.26 -20.02 5.76
N ARG A 88 4.14 -20.18 4.44
CA ARG A 88 4.32 -19.07 3.48
C ARG A 88 3.24 -17.99 3.65
N VAL A 89 1.97 -18.39 3.85
CA VAL A 89 0.87 -17.45 4.12
C VAL A 89 1.09 -16.72 5.43
N ILE A 90 1.44 -17.42 6.51
CA ILE A 90 1.73 -16.81 7.82
C ILE A 90 2.89 -15.81 7.68
N LEU A 91 3.97 -16.19 7.00
CA LEU A 91 5.11 -15.31 6.75
C LEU A 91 4.68 -14.04 6.00
N ALA A 92 3.91 -14.18 4.91
CA ALA A 92 3.43 -13.05 4.12
C ALA A 92 2.52 -12.12 4.93
N VAL A 93 1.55 -12.69 5.66
CA VAL A 93 0.60 -11.96 6.52
C VAL A 93 1.33 -11.14 7.57
N LEU A 94 2.24 -11.78 8.32
CA LEU A 94 3.00 -11.10 9.37
C LEU A 94 3.92 -10.02 8.78
N THR A 95 4.56 -10.29 7.64
CA THR A 95 5.47 -9.36 6.98
C THR A 95 4.74 -8.10 6.51
N ILE A 96 3.64 -8.27 5.77
CA ILE A 96 2.87 -7.14 5.21
C ILE A 96 2.21 -6.35 6.34
N ALA A 97 1.65 -7.02 7.36
CA ALA A 97 1.06 -6.33 8.50
C ALA A 97 2.09 -5.53 9.30
N ALA A 98 3.27 -6.10 9.55
CA ALA A 98 4.36 -5.39 10.23
C ALA A 98 4.89 -4.22 9.39
N ALA A 99 5.12 -4.41 8.09
CA ALA A 99 5.54 -3.35 7.18
C ALA A 99 4.49 -2.22 7.12
N ALA A 100 3.21 -2.56 7.07
CA ALA A 100 2.11 -1.61 7.10
C ALA A 100 2.08 -0.80 8.39
N ALA A 101 2.22 -1.45 9.54
CA ALA A 101 2.26 -0.78 10.84
C ALA A 101 3.45 0.17 10.95
N VAL A 102 4.65 -0.29 10.56
CA VAL A 102 5.87 0.53 10.56
C VAL A 102 5.73 1.72 9.61
N MET A 103 5.31 1.50 8.36
CA MET A 103 5.13 2.59 7.39
C MET A 103 4.10 3.60 7.88
N THR A 104 2.97 3.15 8.42
CA THR A 104 1.93 4.03 8.96
C THR A 104 2.47 4.89 10.10
N ALA A 105 3.20 4.28 11.04
CA ALA A 105 3.82 4.99 12.15
C ALA A 105 4.87 6.01 11.67
N LEU A 106 5.73 5.63 10.73
CA LEU A 106 6.77 6.49 10.16
C LEU A 106 6.15 7.68 9.42
N VAL A 107 5.17 7.45 8.54
CA VAL A 107 4.49 8.50 7.78
C VAL A 107 3.78 9.47 8.73
N ARG A 108 3.05 8.94 9.73
CA ARG A 108 2.36 9.77 10.72
C ARG A 108 3.31 10.60 11.59
N ARG A 109 4.45 10.04 12.00
CA ARG A 109 5.47 10.76 12.80
C ARG A 109 6.25 11.78 11.97
N THR A 110 6.50 11.49 10.69
CA THR A 110 7.30 12.36 9.82
C THR A 110 6.49 13.57 9.33
N TRP A 111 5.19 13.39 9.06
CA TRP A 111 4.31 14.43 8.53
C TRP A 111 2.97 14.52 9.28
N PRO A 112 2.98 14.79 10.59
CA PRO A 112 1.76 14.81 11.40
C PRO A 112 0.73 15.84 10.91
N ALA A 113 1.20 17.03 10.50
CA ALA A 113 0.34 18.09 9.99
C ALA A 113 -0.30 17.77 8.62
N GLN A 114 0.26 16.85 7.84
CA GLN A 114 -0.29 16.46 6.54
C GLN A 114 -1.31 15.32 6.66
N TRP A 115 -1.29 14.56 7.76
CA TRP A 115 -2.10 13.36 7.96
C TRP A 115 -3.59 13.57 7.63
N SER A 116 -4.23 14.53 8.30
CA SER A 116 -5.66 14.81 8.14
C SER A 116 -5.97 15.88 7.10
N ARG A 117 -4.95 16.52 6.51
CA ARG A 117 -5.17 17.58 5.51
C ARG A 117 -5.69 16.96 4.21
N GLY A 118 -6.88 17.39 3.78
CA GLY A 118 -7.54 16.83 2.59
C GLY A 118 -6.93 17.29 1.27
N GLU A 119 -6.52 18.55 1.18
CA GLU A 119 -5.89 19.11 -0.01
C GLU A 119 -4.42 18.72 -0.11
N LEU A 120 -3.91 18.51 -1.33
CA LEU A 120 -2.49 18.30 -1.57
C LEU A 120 -1.70 19.50 -1.00
N PRO A 121 -0.54 19.27 -0.33
CA PRO A 121 0.20 18.01 -0.20
C PRO A 121 -0.21 17.15 1.04
N GLY A 122 -1.40 17.36 1.59
CA GLY A 122 -1.97 16.54 2.65
C GLY A 122 -2.29 15.11 2.19
N PHE A 123 -2.46 14.18 3.14
CA PHE A 123 -2.72 12.76 2.88
C PHE A 123 -4.21 12.42 2.86
N GLY A 124 -5.05 13.25 3.46
CA GLY A 124 -6.50 13.13 3.38
C GLY A 124 -7.09 12.03 4.24
N PHE A 125 -6.52 11.72 5.41
CA PHE A 125 -7.23 10.97 6.45
C PHE A 125 -8.31 11.84 7.11
N THR A 126 -9.30 12.20 6.32
CA THR A 126 -10.48 12.98 6.68
C THR A 126 -11.69 12.39 5.97
N ALA A 127 -12.89 12.60 6.51
CA ALA A 127 -14.10 12.15 5.85
C ALA A 127 -14.29 12.86 4.49
N PRO A 128 -14.78 12.17 3.45
CA PRO A 128 -15.13 12.83 2.20
C PRO A 128 -16.31 13.79 2.41
N GLY A 129 -16.38 14.85 1.61
CA GLY A 129 -17.46 15.84 1.71
C GLY A 129 -18.86 15.29 1.42
N SER A 130 -18.97 14.12 0.79
CA SER A 130 -20.23 13.39 0.60
C SER A 130 -20.03 11.90 0.85
N LYS A 131 -20.98 11.28 1.57
CA LYS A 131 -20.98 9.83 1.80
C LYS A 131 -21.22 9.03 0.52
N LEU A 132 -21.77 9.64 -0.53
CA LEU A 132 -21.93 9.02 -1.85
C LEU A 132 -20.57 8.67 -2.49
N ALA A 133 -19.47 9.23 -2.00
CA ALA A 133 -18.12 8.86 -2.44
C ALA A 133 -17.81 7.37 -2.21
N TYR A 134 -18.36 6.73 -1.18
CA TYR A 134 -18.13 5.31 -0.90
C TYR A 134 -18.80 4.37 -1.91
N PRO A 135 -20.12 4.42 -2.15
CA PRO A 135 -20.74 3.59 -3.18
C PRO A 135 -20.19 3.91 -4.58
N ALA A 136 -19.87 5.18 -4.88
CA ALA A 136 -19.19 5.52 -6.13
C ALA A 136 -17.79 4.88 -6.24
N ALA A 137 -17.03 4.83 -5.15
CA ALA A 137 -15.73 4.15 -5.10
C ALA A 137 -15.86 2.64 -5.34
N VAL A 138 -16.87 2.00 -4.75
CA VAL A 138 -17.16 0.57 -4.96
C VAL A 138 -17.51 0.32 -6.44
N MET A 139 -18.44 1.07 -7.00
CA MET A 139 -18.82 0.94 -8.41
C MET A 139 -17.63 1.16 -9.34
N LEU A 140 -16.83 2.20 -9.09
CA LEU A 140 -15.63 2.47 -9.88
C LEU A 140 -14.59 1.35 -9.73
N GLY A 141 -14.43 0.79 -8.53
CA GLY A 141 -13.53 -0.34 -8.26
C GLY A 141 -13.91 -1.58 -9.07
N VAL A 142 -15.21 -1.91 -9.13
CA VAL A 142 -15.73 -3.00 -9.97
C VAL A 142 -15.50 -2.73 -11.45
N VAL A 143 -15.84 -1.52 -11.93
CA VAL A 143 -15.65 -1.14 -13.35
C VAL A 143 -14.17 -1.22 -13.75
N VAL A 144 -13.28 -0.67 -12.91
CA VAL A 144 -11.82 -0.72 -13.14
C VAL A 144 -11.30 -2.15 -13.12
N LEU A 145 -11.79 -3.01 -12.23
CA LEU A 145 -11.43 -4.42 -12.20
C LEU A 145 -11.83 -5.13 -13.49
N LEU A 146 -13.08 -4.97 -13.94
CA LEU A 146 -13.58 -5.63 -15.14
C LEU A 146 -12.87 -5.13 -16.40
N ALA A 147 -12.71 -3.81 -16.53
CA ALA A 147 -12.00 -3.21 -17.67
C ALA A 147 -10.51 -3.58 -17.68
N GLY A 148 -9.85 -3.50 -16.53
CA GLY A 148 -8.44 -3.87 -16.37
C GLY A 148 -8.21 -5.37 -16.59
N GLY A 149 -9.09 -6.22 -16.08
CA GLY A 149 -9.07 -7.66 -16.30
C GLY A 149 -9.24 -8.01 -17.78
N ALA A 150 -10.23 -7.44 -18.45
CA ALA A 150 -10.43 -7.63 -19.90
C ALA A 150 -9.22 -7.16 -20.71
N LEU A 151 -8.66 -6.00 -20.38
CA LEU A 151 -7.44 -5.48 -21.00
C LEU A 151 -6.25 -6.42 -20.79
N THR A 152 -6.07 -6.92 -19.56
CA THR A 152 -4.99 -7.85 -19.21
C THR A 152 -5.11 -9.15 -20.00
N GLN A 153 -6.32 -9.72 -20.09
CA GLN A 153 -6.57 -10.95 -20.85
C GLN A 153 -6.33 -10.74 -22.35
N TRP A 154 -6.76 -9.62 -22.90
CA TRP A 154 -6.49 -9.28 -24.29
C TRP A 154 -4.98 -9.15 -24.59
N LEU A 155 -4.23 -8.48 -23.71
CA LEU A 155 -2.77 -8.33 -23.83
C LEU A 155 -2.01 -9.65 -23.60
N ALA A 156 -2.47 -10.49 -22.67
CA ALA A 156 -1.87 -11.77 -22.37
C ALA A 156 -2.08 -12.78 -23.51
N GLY A 157 -3.21 -12.69 -24.22
CA GLY A 157 -3.58 -13.65 -25.26
C GLY A 157 -3.66 -15.07 -24.68
N PRO A 158 -2.88 -16.04 -25.18
CA PRO A 158 -2.91 -17.42 -24.68
C PRO A 158 -2.12 -17.62 -23.37
N HIS A 159 -1.36 -16.61 -22.91
CA HIS A 159 -0.51 -16.75 -21.72
C HIS A 159 -1.35 -16.72 -20.44
N SER A 160 -0.98 -17.55 -19.47
CA SER A 160 -1.65 -17.57 -18.17
C SER A 160 -1.32 -16.31 -17.36
N VAL A 161 -2.34 -15.63 -16.86
CA VAL A 161 -2.21 -14.53 -15.91
C VAL A 161 -2.28 -15.10 -14.51
N GLN A 162 -1.13 -15.23 -13.84
CA GLN A 162 -1.07 -15.75 -12.47
C GLN A 162 -0.40 -14.71 -11.57
N GLN A 163 -1.02 -14.47 -10.42
CA GLN A 163 -0.48 -13.64 -9.35
C GLN A 163 -0.06 -14.55 -8.19
N ASP A 164 1.10 -14.28 -7.59
CA ASP A 164 1.67 -15.12 -6.53
C ASP A 164 0.73 -15.31 -5.34
N VAL A 165 0.00 -14.25 -4.95
CA VAL A 165 -0.96 -14.32 -3.84
C VAL A 165 -2.15 -15.24 -4.15
N ALA A 166 -2.61 -15.29 -5.40
CA ALA A 166 -3.66 -16.20 -5.83
C ALA A 166 -3.16 -17.66 -5.84
N LEU A 167 -1.91 -17.89 -6.25
CA LEU A 167 -1.27 -19.20 -6.18
C LEU A 167 -1.08 -19.68 -4.74
N MET A 168 -0.76 -18.78 -3.80
CA MET A 168 -0.71 -19.10 -2.37
C MET A 168 -2.08 -19.48 -1.84
N ALA A 169 -3.12 -18.70 -2.16
CA ALA A 169 -4.49 -18.96 -1.72
C ALA A 169 -4.99 -20.35 -2.17
N GLY A 170 -4.69 -20.75 -3.41
CA GLY A 170 -5.09 -22.07 -3.93
C GLY A 170 -4.47 -23.28 -3.22
N LYS A 171 -3.41 -23.09 -2.42
CA LYS A 171 -2.64 -24.20 -1.80
C LYS A 171 -2.87 -24.36 -0.30
N VAL A 172 -3.63 -23.48 0.33
CA VAL A 172 -3.84 -23.47 1.79
C VAL A 172 -5.27 -23.85 2.18
N SER A 173 -5.48 -24.15 3.46
CA SER A 173 -6.80 -24.42 4.05
C SER A 173 -7.73 -23.20 3.99
N LEU A 174 -9.04 -23.42 4.14
CA LEU A 174 -10.04 -22.34 4.10
C LEU A 174 -9.73 -21.21 5.09
N ASP A 175 -9.35 -21.55 6.32
CA ASP A 175 -9.04 -20.55 7.36
C ASP A 175 -7.85 -19.68 6.98
N MET A 176 -6.81 -20.28 6.37
CA MET A 176 -5.65 -19.54 5.87
C MET A 176 -5.98 -18.68 4.65
N ARG A 177 -6.90 -19.13 3.78
CA ARG A 177 -7.41 -18.31 2.66
C ARG A 177 -8.16 -17.10 3.18
N ILE A 178 -9.02 -17.27 4.19
CA ILE A 178 -9.76 -16.17 4.83
C ILE A 178 -8.78 -15.17 5.44
N LEU A 179 -7.77 -15.65 6.19
CA LEU A 179 -6.73 -14.80 6.77
C LEU A 179 -5.99 -13.99 5.70
N LEU A 180 -5.58 -14.64 4.61
CA LEU A 180 -4.90 -13.98 3.49
C LEU A 180 -5.80 -12.96 2.79
N ALA A 181 -7.07 -13.30 2.56
CA ALA A 181 -8.04 -12.39 1.95
C ALA A 181 -8.26 -11.14 2.83
N LEU A 182 -8.39 -11.28 4.15
CA LEU A 182 -8.52 -10.14 5.07
C LEU A 182 -7.31 -9.20 4.98
N LEU A 183 -6.09 -9.74 4.91
CA LEU A 183 -4.89 -8.93 4.71
C LEU A 183 -4.93 -8.17 3.37
N VAL A 184 -5.22 -8.88 2.28
CA VAL A 184 -5.19 -8.35 0.91
C VAL A 184 -6.33 -7.36 0.65
N VAL A 185 -7.47 -7.50 1.32
CA VAL A 185 -8.62 -6.59 1.15
C VAL A 185 -8.51 -5.36 2.07
N CYS A 186 -7.97 -5.52 3.28
CA CYS A 186 -8.00 -4.45 4.27
C CYS A 186 -6.64 -3.77 4.47
N VAL A 187 -5.59 -4.55 4.71
CA VAL A 187 -4.28 -4.03 5.16
C VAL A 187 -3.45 -3.52 3.99
N ALA A 188 -3.34 -4.32 2.92
CA ALA A 188 -2.55 -3.95 1.74
C ALA A 188 -3.08 -2.66 1.07
N PRO A 189 -4.38 -2.53 0.73
CA PRO A 189 -4.92 -1.30 0.15
C PRO A 189 -4.73 -0.08 1.06
N PHE A 190 -4.85 -0.25 2.37
CA PHE A 190 -4.65 0.85 3.31
C PHE A 190 -3.22 1.42 3.23
N VAL A 191 -2.19 0.57 3.35
CA VAL A 191 -0.80 1.05 3.33
C VAL A 191 -0.38 1.48 1.93
N GLU A 192 -0.81 0.79 0.89
CA GLU A 192 -0.48 1.17 -0.48
C GLU A 192 -1.10 2.53 -0.84
N GLU A 193 -2.38 2.76 -0.57
CA GLU A 193 -2.97 4.07 -0.80
C GLU A 193 -2.31 5.17 0.06
N LEU A 194 -1.90 4.87 1.29
CA LEU A 194 -1.11 5.80 2.11
C LEU A 194 0.21 6.17 1.43
N VAL A 195 1.00 5.19 1.01
CA VAL A 195 2.32 5.42 0.41
C VAL A 195 2.19 6.09 -0.96
N PHE A 196 1.29 5.62 -1.81
CA PHE A 196 1.14 6.09 -3.19
C PHE A 196 0.32 7.38 -3.30
N ARG A 197 -0.87 7.44 -2.70
CA ARG A 197 -1.82 8.57 -2.87
C ARG A 197 -1.68 9.60 -1.76
N GLY A 198 -1.28 9.16 -0.56
CA GLY A 198 -0.88 10.04 0.52
C GLY A 198 0.46 10.70 0.24
N VAL A 199 1.55 9.91 0.23
CA VAL A 199 2.92 10.46 0.24
C VAL A 199 3.46 10.76 -1.16
N LEU A 200 3.53 9.75 -2.05
CA LEU A 200 4.17 9.90 -3.37
C LEU A 200 3.44 10.92 -4.25
N LEU A 201 2.11 10.81 -4.39
CA LEU A 201 1.30 11.75 -5.17
C LEU A 201 1.45 13.19 -4.65
N SER A 202 1.45 13.38 -3.33
CA SER A 202 1.67 14.70 -2.72
C SER A 202 3.08 15.24 -3.00
N GLY A 203 4.09 14.38 -2.95
CA GLY A 203 5.47 14.73 -3.30
C GLY A 203 5.62 15.13 -4.76
N LEU A 204 5.04 14.37 -5.69
CA LEU A 204 5.05 14.66 -7.13
C LEU A 204 4.30 15.96 -7.45
N ALA A 205 3.06 16.09 -6.96
CA ALA A 205 2.23 17.28 -7.19
C ALA A 205 2.81 18.58 -6.62
N SER A 206 3.80 18.48 -5.71
CA SER A 206 4.54 19.66 -5.23
C SER A 206 5.53 20.24 -6.25
N ARG A 207 5.85 19.50 -7.32
CA ARG A 207 6.87 19.86 -8.32
C ARG A 207 6.38 19.82 -9.77
N MET A 208 5.20 19.28 -10.03
CA MET A 208 4.65 19.16 -11.39
C MET A 208 3.13 19.30 -11.39
N PRO A 209 2.51 19.56 -12.56
CA PRO A 209 1.06 19.60 -12.68
C PRO A 209 0.41 18.30 -12.18
N VAL A 210 -0.75 18.43 -11.54
CA VAL A 210 -1.44 17.31 -10.89
C VAL A 210 -1.72 16.15 -11.85
N GLY A 211 -2.02 16.42 -13.13
CA GLY A 211 -2.21 15.38 -14.15
C GLY A 211 -0.98 14.49 -14.34
N TRP A 212 0.21 15.08 -14.43
CA TRP A 212 1.46 14.33 -14.53
C TRP A 212 1.79 13.58 -13.24
N ALA A 213 1.49 14.16 -12.08
CA ALA A 213 1.66 13.49 -10.80
C ALA A 213 0.77 12.23 -10.67
N ILE A 214 -0.47 12.29 -11.18
CA ILE A 214 -1.38 11.14 -11.24
C ILE A 214 -0.76 10.05 -12.12
N VAL A 215 -0.38 10.38 -13.36
CA VAL A 215 0.16 9.40 -14.32
C VAL A 215 1.44 8.75 -13.78
N LEU A 216 2.40 9.53 -13.28
CA LEU A 216 3.66 8.98 -12.77
C LEU A 216 3.45 8.13 -11.51
N SER A 217 2.61 8.55 -10.57
CA SER A 217 2.32 7.73 -9.38
C SER A 217 1.64 6.40 -9.73
N ALA A 218 0.74 6.41 -10.72
CA ALA A 218 0.07 5.21 -11.22
C ALA A 218 1.02 4.28 -11.98
N LEU A 219 1.92 4.82 -12.80
CA LEU A 219 2.95 4.03 -13.50
C LEU A 219 3.90 3.37 -12.51
N ILE A 220 4.38 4.11 -11.50
CA ILE A 220 5.23 3.53 -10.45
C ILE A 220 4.47 2.43 -9.71
N PHE A 221 3.20 2.68 -9.35
CA PHE A 221 2.34 1.68 -8.72
C PHE A 221 2.24 0.40 -9.57
N GLY A 222 1.94 0.48 -10.86
CA GLY A 222 1.88 -0.71 -11.72
C GLY A 222 3.21 -1.45 -11.85
N CYS A 223 4.32 -0.72 -12.02
CA CYS A 223 5.63 -1.33 -12.23
C CYS A 223 6.18 -2.05 -11.00
N VAL A 224 5.93 -1.55 -9.78
CA VAL A 224 6.45 -2.20 -8.56
C VAL A 224 5.81 -3.57 -8.29
N HIS A 225 4.67 -3.87 -8.93
CA HIS A 225 3.97 -5.15 -8.82
C HIS A 225 4.41 -6.18 -9.88
N LEU A 226 5.31 -5.83 -10.81
CA LEU A 226 5.85 -6.79 -11.79
C LEU A 226 6.33 -8.11 -11.15
N PRO A 227 7.07 -8.08 -10.02
CA PRO A 227 7.51 -9.31 -9.37
C PRO A 227 6.36 -10.25 -8.98
N ASP A 228 5.21 -9.73 -8.57
CA ASP A 228 4.04 -10.51 -8.12
C ASP A 228 3.40 -11.33 -9.25
N PHE A 229 3.71 -10.98 -10.50
CA PHE A 229 3.25 -11.64 -11.71
C PHE A 229 4.40 -12.33 -12.45
N GLY A 230 5.51 -12.66 -11.76
CA GLY A 230 6.68 -13.27 -12.39
C GLY A 230 7.30 -12.40 -13.49
N PHE A 231 7.23 -11.07 -13.35
CA PHE A 231 7.65 -10.06 -14.32
C PHE A 231 6.86 -10.03 -15.64
N ALA A 232 5.68 -10.64 -15.68
CA ALA A 232 4.75 -10.46 -16.78
C ALA A 232 4.26 -9.00 -16.85
N TRP A 233 4.38 -8.36 -18.03
CA TRP A 233 4.04 -6.95 -18.20
C TRP A 233 2.55 -6.70 -18.48
N TYR A 234 1.82 -7.69 -19.01
CA TYR A 234 0.41 -7.55 -19.41
C TYR A 234 -0.57 -7.13 -18.30
N PRO A 235 -0.35 -7.38 -16.99
CA PRO A 235 -1.21 -6.86 -15.92
C PRO A 235 -0.91 -5.40 -15.56
N VAL A 236 0.25 -4.87 -15.92
CA VAL A 236 0.68 -3.51 -15.55
C VAL A 236 -0.33 -2.44 -16.00
N PRO A 237 -0.86 -2.45 -17.23
CA PRO A 237 -1.88 -1.48 -17.64
C PRO A 237 -3.13 -1.49 -16.76
N ALA A 238 -3.59 -2.64 -16.28
CA ALA A 238 -4.72 -2.73 -15.36
C ALA A 238 -4.40 -2.11 -13.99
N LEU A 239 -3.21 -2.37 -13.47
CA LEU A 239 -2.73 -1.76 -12.23
C LEU A 239 -2.55 -0.24 -12.38
N VAL A 240 -2.14 0.25 -13.54
CA VAL A 240 -2.07 1.68 -13.85
C VAL A 240 -3.46 2.30 -13.92
N LEU A 241 -4.47 1.61 -14.44
CA LEU A 241 -5.86 2.08 -14.42
C LEU A 241 -6.38 2.22 -12.98
N LEU A 242 -6.14 1.23 -12.12
CA LEU A 242 -6.39 1.30 -10.68
C LEU A 242 -5.61 2.46 -10.03
N GLY A 243 -4.33 2.56 -10.39
CA GLY A 243 -3.43 3.69 -10.28
C GLY A 243 -4.12 5.06 -10.34
N ILE A 244 -4.56 5.36 -11.56
CA ILE A 244 -5.19 6.61 -11.98
C ILE A 244 -6.53 6.81 -11.27
N ALA A 245 -7.38 5.79 -11.21
CA ALA A 245 -8.71 5.88 -10.60
C ALA A 245 -8.63 6.24 -9.12
N SER A 246 -7.77 5.56 -8.35
CA SER A 246 -7.53 5.89 -6.94
C SER A 246 -6.97 7.30 -6.76
N ALA A 247 -6.00 7.72 -7.59
CA ALA A 247 -5.43 9.07 -7.50
C ALA A 247 -6.46 10.17 -7.84
N TRP A 248 -7.27 9.96 -8.88
CA TRP A 248 -8.36 10.85 -9.24
C TRP A 248 -9.38 10.97 -8.10
N LEU A 249 -9.80 9.83 -7.53
CA LEU A 249 -10.80 9.80 -6.48
C LEU A 249 -10.27 10.48 -5.20
N ARG A 250 -9.00 10.25 -4.86
CA ARG A 250 -8.30 10.95 -3.78
C ARG A 250 -8.37 12.47 -3.95
N ILE A 251 -8.02 12.98 -5.12
CA ILE A 251 -8.01 14.43 -5.39
C ILE A 251 -9.43 14.98 -5.38
N ARG A 252 -10.37 14.30 -6.04
CA ARG A 252 -11.75 14.77 -6.20
C ARG A 252 -12.50 14.84 -4.87
N THR A 253 -12.25 13.90 -3.98
CA THR A 253 -12.93 13.79 -2.67
C THR A 253 -12.16 14.45 -1.54
N ARG A 254 -10.89 14.85 -1.77
CA ARG A 254 -9.95 15.32 -0.74
C ARG A 254 -9.82 14.35 0.44
N SER A 255 -10.06 13.06 0.19
CA SER A 255 -10.08 12.00 1.19
C SER A 255 -9.40 10.75 0.64
N LEU A 256 -8.64 10.07 1.50
CA LEU A 256 -7.99 8.81 1.15
C LEU A 256 -8.95 7.63 1.23
N TRP A 257 -9.99 7.72 2.07
CA TRP A 257 -10.92 6.63 2.33
C TRP A 257 -11.67 6.13 1.10
N PRO A 258 -12.16 6.97 0.18
CA PRO A 258 -12.75 6.50 -1.07
C PRO A 258 -11.74 5.74 -1.95
N SER A 259 -10.47 6.15 -1.97
CA SER A 259 -9.42 5.46 -2.74
C SER A 259 -9.10 4.09 -2.15
N ILE A 260 -8.99 4.01 -0.82
CA ILE A 260 -8.86 2.75 -0.08
C ILE A 260 -10.06 1.84 -0.36
N THR A 261 -11.28 2.39 -0.39
CA THR A 261 -12.51 1.63 -0.66
C THR A 261 -12.52 1.05 -2.07
N LEU A 262 -12.12 1.86 -3.06
CA LEU A 262 -12.01 1.43 -4.46
C LEU A 262 -11.02 0.28 -4.60
N HIS A 263 -9.84 0.43 -4.02
CA HIS A 263 -8.78 -0.57 -4.06
C HIS A 263 -9.17 -1.85 -3.30
N ALA A 264 -9.71 -1.71 -2.09
CA ALA A 264 -10.25 -2.83 -1.32
C ALA A 264 -11.35 -3.58 -2.07
N THR A 265 -12.21 -2.87 -2.81
CA THR A 265 -13.25 -3.51 -3.66
C THR A 265 -12.61 -4.32 -4.78
N ASN A 266 -11.58 -3.79 -5.44
CA ASN A 266 -10.86 -4.49 -6.50
C ASN A 266 -10.27 -5.81 -5.96
N ASN A 267 -9.56 -5.72 -4.82
CA ASN A 267 -8.94 -6.87 -4.16
C ASN A 267 -9.99 -7.86 -3.65
N LEU A 268 -11.10 -7.39 -3.10
CA LEU A 268 -12.19 -8.24 -2.62
C LEU A 268 -12.75 -9.07 -3.77
N VAL A 269 -13.19 -8.41 -4.84
CA VAL A 269 -13.82 -9.11 -5.98
C VAL A 269 -12.82 -10.06 -6.65
N ALA A 270 -11.54 -9.68 -6.80
CA ALA A 270 -10.50 -10.57 -7.30
C ALA A 270 -10.29 -11.80 -6.39
N SER A 271 -10.27 -11.61 -5.08
CA SER A 271 -10.06 -12.69 -4.10
C SER A 271 -11.24 -13.64 -3.96
N LEU A 272 -12.47 -13.24 -4.34
CA LEU A 272 -13.62 -14.14 -4.34
C LEU A 272 -13.38 -15.39 -5.20
N ALA A 273 -12.63 -15.26 -6.29
CA ALA A 273 -12.27 -16.39 -7.15
C ALA A 273 -11.49 -17.48 -6.41
N TRP A 274 -10.74 -17.13 -5.34
CA TRP A 274 -9.96 -18.10 -4.55
C TRP A 274 -10.85 -19.10 -3.79
N PHE A 275 -12.11 -18.73 -3.53
CA PHE A 275 -13.06 -19.56 -2.81
C PHE A 275 -13.97 -20.36 -3.75
N VAL A 276 -14.09 -19.95 -5.01
CA VAL A 276 -14.92 -20.63 -6.01
C VAL A 276 -14.12 -21.68 -6.78
N VAL A 277 -12.86 -21.38 -7.13
CA VAL A 277 -12.03 -22.23 -8.01
C VAL A 277 -11.40 -23.40 -7.24
N ALA A 278 -11.28 -23.30 -5.92
CA ALA A 278 -10.52 -24.25 -5.12
C ALA A 278 -11.33 -25.47 -4.63
N HIS A 279 -12.32 -25.89 -5.43
CA HIS A 279 -13.16 -27.08 -5.22
C HIS A 279 -12.78 -28.28 -6.11
N HIS A 280 -11.58 -28.30 -6.69
CA HIS A 280 -11.08 -29.44 -7.47
C HIS A 280 -9.74 -29.93 -6.93
#